data_AF-A0A8H6W7N4-F1
#
_entry.id   AF-A0A8H6W7N4-F1
#
_cell.length_a   1.000
_cell.length_b   1.000
_cell.length_c   1.000
_cell.angle_alpha   90.00
_cell.angle_beta   90.00
_cell.angle_gamma   90.00
#
_symmetry.space_group_name_H-M   'P 1'
#
loop_
_entity.id
_entity.type
_entity.pdbx_description
1 polymer ?
#
loop_
_entity_poly.entity_id
_entity_poly.type
_entity_poly.pdbx_seq_one_letter_code
_entity_poly.pdbx_strand_id
1 'polypeptide(L)'
;MTDAPELVQYTGNCHCGSFIFRFRTPQIKEANTCDCSICSKNGYIWVPLTEDRFEVVHGSEETSLSSYEFAKKAITHKFCKTCGTSVMARTKDPKVAQTVSVLVNIRAVQRGINFDALKPGKVFKGSELGEPYKVPELVKPDFDPIPAGIKVYHGNCHCGAAAFALLSVRDLNQATECDCSICWRDGALWTYPEREALTFRGLSDAITEYGFSSKAVMHGFCKTCGVSMYERFVGSDTIAPNVRTMGADIDLNLVEYKANCHCGAFKFSFRAPKITKGSECDCSICSKNGYIWLRPSEGTFNVDKGDENTTLTSYVFGTKKLVHKFCPTCGTSVFARFSSEADNGPGAMMINLRAVQDLDIWSLQTSDSFKGSELGDAYQPPSHVAPIGLPTEDRTLYHGNCHCGSVAFVLANPAKVTTALKCNCSICGRDGVLWIYPQTSDIAFRGVPEFMSEYSFGPRNDVYHGFCKVCGVAIYERFVGIRDDGKDKALTRALNIRTFASGELDWDKLEFELFDGRAFPPLYEVPA
;
A
#
# COMPACT_ATOMS: atom_id res chain seq x y z
N MET A 1 28.48 -1.57 -41.01
CA MET A 1 29.04 -2.28 -39.86
C MET A 1 28.53 -1.55 -38.63
N THR A 2 27.50 -2.07 -37.97
CA THR A 2 27.06 -1.52 -36.69
C THR A 2 27.96 -2.14 -35.62
N ASP A 3 28.77 -1.34 -34.95
CA ASP A 3 29.65 -1.81 -33.88
C ASP A 3 28.83 -2.61 -32.86
N ALA A 4 29.28 -3.83 -32.57
CA ALA A 4 28.65 -4.66 -31.55
C ALA A 4 28.71 -3.90 -30.20
N PRO A 5 27.61 -3.90 -29.42
CA PRO A 5 27.58 -3.18 -28.16
C PRO A 5 28.66 -3.70 -27.20
N GLU A 6 29.33 -2.78 -26.51
CA GLU A 6 30.34 -3.10 -25.51
C GLU A 6 29.76 -4.04 -24.44
N LEU A 7 30.47 -5.13 -24.16
CA LEU A 7 30.05 -6.12 -23.18
C LEU A 7 30.68 -5.82 -21.82
N VAL A 8 29.83 -5.75 -20.79
CA VAL A 8 30.23 -5.63 -19.39
C VAL A 8 30.25 -7.01 -18.75
N GLN A 9 31.27 -7.28 -17.93
CA GLN A 9 31.37 -8.53 -17.17
C GLN A 9 30.67 -8.40 -15.81
N TYR A 10 29.80 -9.36 -15.51
CA TYR A 10 29.12 -9.51 -14.22
C TYR A 10 29.56 -10.79 -13.53
N THR A 11 29.58 -10.77 -12.19
CA THR A 11 29.84 -11.95 -11.35
C THR A 11 28.63 -12.21 -10.46
N GLY A 12 28.17 -13.46 -10.48
CA GLY A 12 27.08 -13.93 -9.63
C GLY A 12 27.45 -15.20 -8.88
N ASN A 13 26.63 -15.53 -7.88
CA ASN A 13 26.79 -16.73 -7.07
C ASN A 13 25.44 -17.17 -6.48
N CYS A 14 25.33 -18.43 -6.05
CA CYS A 14 24.26 -18.79 -5.11
C CYS A 14 24.58 -18.23 -3.71
N HIS A 15 23.59 -18.08 -2.82
CA HIS A 15 23.80 -17.44 -1.51
C HIS A 15 24.96 -18.04 -0.70
N CYS A 16 25.08 -19.37 -0.62
CA CYS A 16 26.17 -20.03 0.12
C CYS A 16 27.54 -20.03 -0.57
N GLY A 17 27.64 -19.53 -1.80
CA GLY A 17 28.90 -19.48 -2.57
C GLY A 17 29.39 -20.80 -3.18
N SER A 18 28.66 -21.92 -3.03
CA SER A 18 29.05 -23.22 -3.62
C SER A 18 28.99 -23.27 -5.15
N PHE A 19 28.41 -22.25 -5.77
CA PHE A 19 28.36 -22.04 -7.20
C PHE A 19 28.60 -20.56 -7.49
N ILE A 20 29.67 -20.27 -8.23
CA ILE A 20 30.06 -18.91 -8.65
C ILE A 20 30.19 -18.92 -10.17
N PHE A 21 29.65 -17.90 -10.82
CA PHE A 21 29.65 -17.78 -12.27
C PHE A 21 29.95 -16.34 -12.71
N ARG A 22 30.41 -16.21 -13.94
CA ARG A 22 30.59 -14.95 -14.64
C ARG A 22 29.80 -14.97 -15.92
N PHE A 23 29.37 -13.78 -16.34
CA PHE A 23 28.79 -13.64 -17.67
C PHE A 23 29.05 -12.26 -18.25
N ARG A 24 28.93 -12.15 -19.57
CA ARG A 24 29.16 -10.92 -20.32
C ARG A 24 27.90 -10.52 -21.08
N THR A 25 27.45 -9.30 -20.92
CA THR A 25 26.28 -8.76 -21.62
C THR A 25 26.42 -7.24 -21.74
N PRO A 26 25.75 -6.56 -22.69
CA PRO A 26 25.64 -5.11 -22.62
C PRO A 26 25.13 -4.67 -21.24
N GLN A 27 25.48 -3.45 -20.84
CA GLN A 27 25.09 -2.91 -19.54
C GLN A 27 23.60 -3.17 -19.27
N ILE A 28 23.30 -3.84 -18.16
CA ILE A 28 21.94 -4.23 -17.79
C ILE A 28 21.18 -2.97 -17.36
N LYS A 29 20.35 -2.45 -18.26
CA LYS A 29 19.43 -1.32 -18.03
C LYS A 29 17.96 -1.76 -17.96
N GLU A 30 17.68 -2.96 -18.46
CA GLU A 30 16.38 -3.61 -18.45
C GLU A 30 16.56 -5.11 -18.16
N ALA A 31 15.55 -5.74 -17.57
CA ALA A 31 15.54 -7.19 -17.37
C ALA A 31 14.15 -7.78 -17.56
N ASN A 32 14.13 -9.03 -17.99
CA ASN A 32 12.89 -9.72 -18.32
C ASN A 32 12.29 -10.40 -17.09
N THR A 33 10.97 -10.52 -17.10
CA THR A 33 10.21 -11.35 -16.16
C THR A 33 9.39 -12.38 -16.95
N CYS A 34 8.75 -13.31 -16.25
CA CYS A 34 7.95 -14.35 -16.89
C CYS A 34 6.73 -14.68 -16.03
N ASP A 35 5.57 -14.84 -16.67
CA ASP A 35 4.30 -15.10 -15.99
C ASP A 35 4.02 -16.60 -15.73
N CYS A 36 4.97 -17.49 -16.03
CA CYS A 36 4.79 -18.90 -15.68
C CYS A 36 4.86 -19.13 -14.16
N SER A 37 4.17 -20.18 -13.71
CA SER A 37 4.06 -20.53 -12.29
C SER A 37 5.39 -20.70 -11.57
N ILE A 38 6.39 -21.32 -12.20
CA ILE A 38 7.72 -21.51 -11.58
C ILE A 38 8.51 -20.20 -11.49
N CYS A 39 8.41 -19.32 -12.49
CA CYS A 39 9.08 -18.03 -12.48
C CYS A 39 8.46 -17.08 -11.46
N SER A 40 7.13 -17.05 -11.39
CA SER A 40 6.38 -16.25 -10.42
C SER A 40 6.69 -16.67 -8.98
N LYS A 41 6.65 -17.98 -8.68
CA LYS A 41 6.95 -18.54 -7.34
C LYS A 41 8.38 -18.28 -6.87
N ASN A 42 9.35 -18.22 -7.79
CA ASN A 42 10.77 -17.97 -7.50
C ASN A 42 11.20 -16.50 -7.71
N GLY A 43 10.27 -15.60 -8.08
CA GLY A 43 10.57 -14.18 -8.27
C GLY A 43 11.66 -13.89 -9.31
N TYR A 44 11.77 -14.71 -10.37
CA TYR A 44 12.85 -14.58 -11.36
C TYR A 44 12.84 -13.22 -12.06
N ILE A 45 14.01 -12.57 -12.08
CA ILE A 45 14.33 -11.43 -12.95
C ILE A 45 15.55 -11.86 -13.74
N TRP A 46 15.47 -11.90 -15.07
CA TRP A 46 16.51 -12.57 -15.85
C TRP A 46 16.94 -11.85 -17.12
N VAL A 47 18.15 -12.16 -17.55
CA VAL A 47 18.72 -11.72 -18.84
C VAL A 47 19.10 -12.92 -19.70
N PRO A 48 18.84 -12.89 -21.02
CA PRO A 48 19.20 -13.96 -21.93
C PRO A 48 20.65 -13.86 -22.37
N LEU A 49 21.34 -15.00 -22.42
CA LEU A 49 22.72 -15.11 -22.87
C LEU A 49 22.89 -16.27 -23.85
N THR A 50 23.92 -16.15 -24.70
CA THR A 50 24.48 -17.26 -25.48
C THR A 50 25.53 -17.99 -24.66
N GLU A 51 25.86 -19.23 -25.03
CA GLU A 51 26.71 -20.10 -24.21
C GLU A 51 28.14 -19.54 -24.03
N ASP A 52 28.69 -18.91 -25.06
CA ASP A 52 30.02 -18.28 -25.07
C ASP A 52 30.15 -17.07 -24.12
N ARG A 53 29.01 -16.60 -23.60
CA ARG A 53 28.92 -15.46 -22.70
C ARG A 53 28.72 -15.86 -21.23
N PHE A 54 28.69 -17.15 -20.91
CA PHE A 54 28.53 -17.66 -19.55
C PHE A 54 29.69 -18.57 -19.16
N GLU A 55 30.22 -18.41 -17.94
CA GLU A 55 31.35 -19.16 -17.43
C GLU A 55 31.11 -19.57 -15.96
N VAL A 56 31.34 -20.84 -15.63
CA VAL A 56 31.36 -21.31 -14.24
C VAL A 56 32.77 -21.08 -13.67
N VAL A 57 32.86 -20.31 -12.58
CA VAL A 57 34.12 -19.97 -11.90
C VAL A 57 34.41 -20.93 -10.75
N HIS A 58 33.37 -21.36 -10.04
CA HIS A 58 33.50 -22.29 -8.91
C HIS A 58 32.27 -23.20 -8.80
N GLY A 59 32.51 -24.46 -8.43
CA GLY A 59 31.49 -25.51 -8.40
C GLY A 59 31.25 -26.13 -9.78
N SER A 60 30.14 -26.85 -9.92
CA SER A 60 29.64 -27.30 -11.24
C SER A 60 28.12 -27.29 -11.26
N GLU A 61 27.53 -27.24 -12.45
CA GLU A 61 26.06 -27.28 -12.56
C GLU A 61 25.49 -28.64 -12.15
N GLU A 62 26.25 -29.72 -12.29
CA GLU A 62 25.85 -31.09 -12.00
C GLU A 62 25.93 -31.38 -10.50
N THR A 63 26.99 -30.93 -9.84
CA THR A 63 27.26 -31.22 -8.43
C THR A 63 26.72 -30.15 -7.49
N SER A 64 26.81 -28.86 -7.85
CA SER A 64 26.39 -27.76 -6.98
C SER A 64 24.91 -27.38 -7.14
N LEU A 65 24.27 -27.66 -8.29
CA LEU A 65 22.89 -27.25 -8.58
C LEU A 65 21.95 -28.45 -8.75
N SER A 66 20.71 -28.30 -8.28
CA SER A 66 19.58 -29.15 -8.62
C SER A 66 18.91 -28.62 -9.89
N SER A 67 18.27 -29.51 -10.64
CA SER A 67 17.56 -29.19 -11.88
C SER A 67 16.07 -29.52 -11.77
N TYR A 68 15.22 -28.63 -12.28
CA TYR A 68 13.78 -28.81 -12.37
C TYR A 68 13.28 -28.49 -13.78
N GLU A 69 12.65 -29.47 -14.44
CA GLU A 69 12.19 -29.35 -15.82
C GLU A 69 10.74 -28.82 -15.89
N PHE A 70 10.51 -27.84 -16.75
CA PHE A 70 9.21 -27.17 -16.98
C PHE A 70 8.84 -27.18 -18.47
N ALA A 71 7.55 -26.94 -18.78
CA ALA A 71 7.00 -26.77 -20.14
C ALA A 71 7.40 -27.89 -21.13
N LYS A 72 6.90 -29.11 -20.92
CA LYS A 72 7.26 -30.30 -21.72
C LYS A 72 8.78 -30.55 -21.77
N LYS A 73 9.50 -30.18 -20.70
CA LYS A 73 10.96 -30.28 -20.56
C LYS A 73 11.77 -29.34 -21.48
N ALA A 74 11.13 -28.30 -22.03
CA ALA A 74 11.81 -27.32 -22.88
C ALA A 74 12.76 -26.41 -22.08
N ILE A 75 12.45 -26.13 -20.81
CA ILE A 75 13.26 -25.27 -19.93
C ILE A 75 13.64 -26.04 -18.67
N THR A 76 14.91 -25.96 -18.28
CA THR A 76 15.46 -26.55 -17.07
C THR A 76 15.89 -25.43 -16.12
N HIS A 77 15.14 -25.22 -15.05
CA HIS A 77 15.49 -24.30 -13.97
C HIS A 77 16.57 -24.94 -13.08
N LYS A 78 17.58 -24.15 -12.70
CA LYS A 78 18.68 -24.58 -11.86
C LYS A 78 18.78 -23.74 -10.59
N PHE A 79 18.85 -24.41 -9.45
CA PHE A 79 18.92 -23.81 -8.12
C PHE A 79 19.96 -24.50 -7.25
N CYS A 80 20.52 -23.80 -6.28
CA CYS A 80 21.57 -24.34 -5.41
C CYS A 80 21.04 -25.46 -4.51
N LYS A 81 21.74 -26.59 -4.45
CA LYS A 81 21.38 -27.73 -3.58
C LYS A 81 21.42 -27.39 -2.08
N THR A 82 22.29 -26.46 -1.69
CA THR A 82 22.56 -26.13 -0.29
C THR A 82 21.67 -25.01 0.24
N CYS A 83 21.50 -23.93 -0.53
CA CYS A 83 20.82 -22.72 -0.06
C CYS A 83 19.55 -22.37 -0.84
N GLY A 84 19.13 -23.19 -1.81
CA GLY A 84 17.88 -22.99 -2.53
C GLY A 84 17.90 -21.86 -3.58
N THR A 85 18.89 -20.96 -3.56
CA THR A 85 18.95 -19.83 -4.51
C THR A 85 18.77 -20.29 -5.95
N SER A 86 17.73 -19.75 -6.60
CA SER A 86 17.46 -19.95 -8.03
C SER A 86 18.48 -19.15 -8.86
N VAL A 87 19.39 -19.83 -9.54
CA VAL A 87 20.55 -19.20 -10.20
C VAL A 87 20.28 -18.87 -11.67
N MET A 88 19.73 -19.82 -12.41
CA MET A 88 19.53 -19.69 -13.85
C MET A 88 18.51 -20.69 -14.37
N ALA A 89 18.17 -20.58 -15.65
CA ALA A 89 17.52 -21.64 -16.40
C ALA A 89 18.22 -21.85 -17.75
N ARG A 90 18.12 -23.07 -18.29
CA ARG A 90 18.64 -23.44 -19.61
C ARG A 90 17.51 -23.91 -20.50
N THR A 91 17.51 -23.51 -21.77
CA THR A 91 16.57 -24.05 -22.77
C THR A 91 17.19 -25.25 -23.50
N LYS A 92 16.37 -26.23 -23.83
CA LYS A 92 16.74 -27.40 -24.63
C LYS A 92 16.24 -27.31 -26.08
N ASP A 93 15.51 -26.25 -26.45
CA ASP A 93 15.03 -26.06 -27.82
C ASP A 93 16.21 -25.72 -28.74
N PRO A 94 16.56 -26.57 -29.73
CA PRO A 94 17.72 -26.36 -30.59
C PRO A 94 17.64 -25.09 -31.45
N LYS A 95 16.43 -24.59 -31.74
CA LYS A 95 16.24 -23.35 -32.52
C LYS A 95 16.45 -22.11 -31.65
N VAL A 96 16.07 -22.18 -30.37
CA VAL A 96 16.23 -21.06 -29.42
C VAL A 96 17.64 -21.05 -28.82
N ALA A 97 18.20 -22.22 -28.48
CA ALA A 97 19.50 -22.38 -27.84
C ALA A 97 20.66 -21.78 -28.64
N GLN A 98 20.51 -21.63 -29.96
CA GLN A 98 21.49 -20.96 -30.84
C GLN A 98 21.56 -19.44 -30.63
N THR A 99 20.55 -18.84 -30.00
CA THR A 99 20.44 -17.38 -29.76
C THR A 99 20.32 -17.03 -28.29
N VAL A 100 19.73 -17.92 -27.48
CA VAL A 100 19.57 -17.81 -26.03
C VAL A 100 19.69 -19.21 -25.43
N SER A 101 20.80 -19.54 -24.79
CA SER A 101 21.03 -20.83 -24.13
C SER A 101 20.91 -20.76 -22.61
N VAL A 102 21.23 -19.60 -22.01
CA VAL A 102 21.21 -19.37 -20.55
C VAL A 102 20.34 -18.17 -20.21
N LEU A 103 19.42 -18.37 -19.25
CA LEU A 103 18.59 -17.33 -18.65
C LEU A 103 19.12 -17.09 -17.23
N VAL A 104 19.97 -16.09 -17.05
CA VAL A 104 20.61 -15.81 -15.75
C VAL A 104 19.65 -15.03 -14.86
N ASN A 105 19.37 -15.52 -13.64
CA ASN A 105 18.64 -14.74 -12.64
C ASN A 105 19.56 -13.64 -12.10
N ILE A 106 19.27 -12.39 -12.43
CA ILE A 106 20.13 -11.27 -12.05
C ILE A 106 20.08 -10.97 -10.55
N ARG A 107 19.08 -11.48 -9.81
CA ARG A 107 19.08 -11.46 -8.33
C ARG A 107 20.28 -12.19 -7.74
N ALA A 108 20.90 -13.11 -8.49
CA ALA A 108 22.09 -13.83 -8.06
C ALA A 108 23.41 -13.06 -8.27
N VAL A 109 23.38 -11.84 -8.85
CA VAL A 109 24.56 -11.02 -9.13
C VAL A 109 25.02 -10.29 -7.87
N GLN A 110 26.33 -10.25 -7.62
CA GLN A 110 26.90 -9.71 -6.38
C GLN A 110 26.86 -8.18 -6.31
N ARG A 111 27.23 -7.50 -7.41
CA ARG A 111 27.39 -6.04 -7.52
C ARG A 111 27.25 -5.60 -8.98
N GLY A 112 27.02 -4.31 -9.20
CA GLY A 112 27.04 -3.70 -10.54
C GLY A 112 25.68 -3.59 -11.24
N ILE A 113 24.59 -3.92 -10.55
CA ILE A 113 23.22 -3.66 -11.01
C ILE A 113 22.55 -2.74 -9.99
N ASN A 114 22.09 -1.58 -10.45
CA ASN A 114 21.18 -0.74 -9.68
C ASN A 114 19.76 -1.18 -10.01
N PHE A 115 19.13 -1.94 -9.11
CA PHE A 115 17.78 -2.46 -9.31
C PHE A 115 16.72 -1.37 -9.26
N ASP A 116 16.95 -0.27 -8.54
CA ASP A 116 16.03 0.86 -8.49
C ASP A 116 16.00 1.65 -9.80
N ALA A 117 17.12 1.66 -10.53
CA ALA A 117 17.24 2.28 -11.85
C ALA A 117 16.89 1.33 -13.01
N LEU A 118 16.55 0.08 -12.73
CA LEU A 118 16.29 -0.94 -13.74
C LEU A 118 14.91 -0.72 -14.36
N LYS A 119 14.85 -0.60 -15.69
CA LYS A 119 13.58 -0.50 -16.40
C LYS A 119 12.95 -1.89 -16.56
N PRO A 120 11.61 -2.00 -16.50
CA PRO A 120 10.94 -3.25 -16.86
C PRO A 120 11.27 -3.64 -18.30
N GLY A 121 11.81 -4.85 -18.48
CA GLY A 121 11.99 -5.45 -19.81
C GLY A 121 10.72 -6.15 -20.29
N LYS A 122 10.89 -7.18 -21.12
CA LYS A 122 9.75 -7.95 -21.65
C LYS A 122 9.19 -8.88 -20.57
N VAL A 123 7.87 -8.90 -20.44
CA VAL A 123 7.15 -9.97 -19.71
C VAL A 123 6.94 -11.13 -20.67
N PHE A 124 7.61 -12.25 -20.41
CA PHE A 124 7.49 -13.44 -21.23
C PHE A 124 6.25 -14.25 -20.83
N LYS A 125 5.47 -14.67 -21.84
CA LYS A 125 4.25 -15.49 -21.70
C LYS A 125 4.58 -16.97 -21.50
N GLY A 126 5.32 -17.26 -20.44
CA GLY A 126 5.70 -18.64 -20.13
C GLY A 126 4.53 -19.50 -19.66
N SER A 127 3.44 -18.88 -19.18
CA SER A 127 2.18 -19.57 -18.87
C SER A 127 1.53 -20.23 -20.10
N GLU A 128 1.81 -19.73 -21.30
CA GLU A 128 1.35 -20.30 -22.58
C GLU A 128 2.27 -21.44 -23.07
N LEU A 129 3.43 -21.65 -22.42
CA LEU A 129 4.36 -22.71 -22.78
C LEU A 129 4.01 -24.02 -22.06
N GLY A 130 3.36 -24.92 -22.80
CA GLY A 130 3.00 -26.25 -22.31
C GLY A 130 1.60 -26.30 -21.72
N GLU A 131 1.30 -27.34 -20.96
CA GLU A 131 0.00 -27.48 -20.32
C GLU A 131 -0.14 -26.49 -19.15
N PRO A 132 -1.34 -25.93 -18.92
CA PRO A 132 -1.58 -25.05 -17.79
C PRO A 132 -1.15 -25.69 -16.47
N TYR A 133 -0.52 -24.89 -15.60
CA TYR A 133 -0.11 -25.35 -14.29
C TYR A 133 -1.34 -25.80 -13.48
N LYS A 134 -1.36 -27.07 -13.09
CA LYS A 134 -2.40 -27.61 -12.23
C LYS A 134 -2.01 -27.38 -10.78
N VAL A 135 -2.82 -26.58 -10.08
CA VAL A 135 -2.67 -26.38 -8.64
C VAL A 135 -2.81 -27.75 -7.96
N PRO A 136 -1.85 -28.15 -7.12
CA PRO A 136 -1.93 -29.38 -6.33
C PRO A 136 -3.15 -29.38 -5.41
N GLU A 137 -3.50 -30.55 -4.88
CA GLU A 137 -4.58 -30.68 -3.89
C GLU A 137 -4.38 -29.68 -2.74
N LEU A 138 -5.45 -28.90 -2.49
CA LEU A 138 -5.46 -27.84 -1.49
C LEU A 138 -5.42 -28.45 -0.10
N VAL A 139 -4.54 -27.92 0.75
CA VAL A 139 -4.53 -28.24 2.17
C VAL A 139 -5.76 -27.58 2.79
N LYS A 140 -6.55 -28.31 3.58
CA LYS A 140 -7.64 -27.72 4.35
C LYS A 140 -7.07 -27.06 5.61
N PRO A 141 -7.59 -25.90 6.03
CA PRO A 141 -7.23 -25.34 7.33
C PRO A 141 -7.73 -26.25 8.46
N ASP A 142 -7.07 -26.20 9.61
CA ASP A 142 -7.46 -27.00 10.80
C ASP A 142 -8.76 -26.49 11.46
N PHE A 143 -9.27 -25.32 11.06
CA PHE A 143 -10.53 -24.76 11.54
C PHE A 143 -11.69 -25.04 10.59
N ASP A 144 -12.72 -25.74 11.08
CA ASP A 144 -14.01 -25.95 10.42
C ASP A 144 -15.16 -25.84 11.45
N PRO A 145 -16.09 -24.87 11.33
CA PRO A 145 -16.19 -23.87 10.26
C PRO A 145 -15.15 -22.76 10.38
N ILE A 146 -14.79 -22.17 9.24
CA ILE A 146 -13.94 -20.97 9.18
C ILE A 146 -14.74 -19.79 9.78
N PRO A 147 -14.17 -19.01 10.73
CA PRO A 147 -14.86 -17.86 11.30
C PRO A 147 -15.24 -16.81 10.25
N ALA A 148 -16.35 -16.12 10.47
CA ALA A 148 -16.81 -15.06 9.56
C ALA A 148 -15.75 -13.95 9.42
N GLY A 149 -15.54 -13.44 8.21
CA GLY A 149 -14.56 -12.41 7.91
C GLY A 149 -13.12 -12.90 7.71
N ILE A 150 -12.86 -14.21 7.84
CA ILE A 150 -11.56 -14.82 7.58
C ILE A 150 -11.51 -15.36 6.14
N LYS A 151 -10.44 -15.03 5.41
CA LYS A 151 -10.12 -15.63 4.11
C LYS A 151 -9.15 -16.80 4.28
N VAL A 152 -9.25 -17.79 3.38
CA VAL A 152 -8.29 -18.89 3.29
C VAL A 152 -7.42 -18.70 2.06
N TYR A 153 -6.12 -18.60 2.26
CA TYR A 153 -5.12 -18.55 1.21
C TYR A 153 -4.39 -19.89 1.13
N HIS A 154 -4.31 -20.45 -0.08
CA HIS A 154 -3.61 -21.70 -0.31
C HIS A 154 -2.29 -21.44 -1.00
N GLY A 155 -1.22 -22.00 -0.46
CA GLY A 155 0.12 -21.91 -1.03
C GLY A 155 0.75 -23.28 -1.23
N ASN A 156 1.60 -23.38 -2.24
CA ASN A 156 2.28 -24.62 -2.56
C ASN A 156 3.59 -24.39 -3.32
N CYS A 157 4.56 -25.29 -3.12
CA CYS A 157 5.75 -25.33 -3.97
C CYS A 157 5.34 -25.74 -5.38
N HIS A 158 6.15 -25.44 -6.39
CA HIS A 158 5.76 -25.69 -7.77
C HIS A 158 5.42 -27.17 -8.04
N CYS A 159 6.16 -28.14 -7.49
CA CYS A 159 5.84 -29.56 -7.69
C CYS A 159 4.70 -30.10 -6.81
N GLY A 160 4.20 -29.32 -5.85
CA GLY A 160 3.11 -29.72 -4.95
C GLY A 160 3.47 -30.67 -3.81
N ALA A 161 4.76 -30.99 -3.65
CA ALA A 161 5.26 -31.83 -2.56
C ALA A 161 5.14 -31.14 -1.18
N ALA A 162 5.17 -29.82 -1.15
CA ALA A 162 4.90 -29.00 0.04
C ALA A 162 3.75 -28.03 -0.26
N ALA A 163 2.81 -27.92 0.67
CA ALA A 163 1.67 -27.04 0.57
C ALA A 163 1.20 -26.55 1.95
N PHE A 164 0.41 -25.48 1.97
CA PHE A 164 -0.18 -24.94 3.18
C PHE A 164 -1.52 -24.24 2.90
N ALA A 165 -2.29 -24.08 3.98
CA ALA A 165 -3.41 -23.15 4.07
C ALA A 165 -3.11 -22.09 5.13
N LEU A 166 -3.46 -20.84 4.83
CA LEU A 166 -3.32 -19.68 5.70
C LEU A 166 -4.68 -19.02 5.90
N LEU A 167 -5.11 -18.93 7.15
CA LEU A 167 -6.25 -18.12 7.57
C LEU A 167 -5.81 -16.67 7.76
N SER A 168 -6.48 -15.72 7.13
CA SER A 168 -6.13 -14.30 7.25
C SER A 168 -7.36 -13.40 7.18
N VAL A 169 -7.46 -12.47 8.14
CA VAL A 169 -8.35 -11.29 8.04
C VAL A 169 -7.79 -10.23 7.09
N ARG A 170 -6.49 -10.31 6.75
CA ARG A 170 -5.78 -9.34 5.91
C ARG A 170 -5.77 -9.79 4.46
N ASP A 171 -5.89 -8.82 3.55
CA ASP A 171 -5.56 -9.02 2.14
C ASP A 171 -4.03 -9.19 2.01
N LEU A 172 -3.57 -10.27 1.36
CA LEU A 172 -2.15 -10.64 1.28
C LEU A 172 -1.40 -9.95 0.14
N ASN A 173 -2.03 -8.97 -0.51
CA ASN A 173 -1.39 -8.07 -1.46
C ASN A 173 -0.38 -7.08 -0.80
N GLN A 174 -0.07 -7.28 0.48
CA GLN A 174 0.78 -6.45 1.35
C GLN A 174 1.92 -7.28 1.98
N ALA A 175 2.64 -8.03 1.16
CA ALA A 175 3.74 -8.89 1.62
C ALA A 175 5.03 -8.09 1.87
N THR A 176 5.85 -8.57 2.81
CA THR A 176 7.15 -8.01 3.18
C THR A 176 8.21 -8.40 2.14
N GLU A 177 8.80 -7.41 1.47
CA GLU A 177 9.99 -7.61 0.65
C GLU A 177 11.24 -7.27 1.47
N CYS A 178 11.88 -8.30 2.02
CA CYS A 178 13.13 -8.14 2.77
C CYS A 178 14.32 -8.04 1.81
N ASP A 179 15.21 -7.09 2.05
CA ASP A 179 16.39 -6.79 1.24
C ASP A 179 17.65 -7.58 1.66
N CYS A 180 17.54 -8.46 2.66
CA CYS A 180 18.68 -9.27 3.09
C CYS A 180 19.17 -10.18 1.95
N SER A 181 20.45 -10.58 2.00
CA SER A 181 21.12 -11.21 0.87
C SER A 181 20.47 -12.52 0.39
N ILE A 182 19.79 -13.26 1.26
CA ILE A 182 19.07 -14.49 0.90
C ILE A 182 17.66 -14.19 0.37
N CYS A 183 16.88 -13.37 1.07
CA CYS A 183 15.53 -12.99 0.65
C CYS A 183 15.54 -12.32 -0.73
N TRP A 184 16.51 -11.43 -0.95
CA TRP A 184 16.72 -10.77 -2.24
C TRP A 184 16.97 -11.77 -3.38
N ARG A 185 17.81 -12.79 -3.13
CA ARG A 185 18.20 -13.81 -4.11
C ARG A 185 17.06 -14.75 -4.45
N ASP A 186 16.28 -15.12 -3.44
CA ASP A 186 15.11 -15.98 -3.58
C ASP A 186 13.89 -15.22 -4.12
N GLY A 187 13.97 -13.88 -4.14
CA GLY A 187 12.89 -12.99 -4.51
C GLY A 187 11.66 -13.19 -3.62
N ALA A 188 11.82 -13.67 -2.39
CA ALA A 188 10.70 -14.06 -1.53
C ALA A 188 9.89 -12.85 -1.06
N LEU A 189 8.59 -13.06 -0.86
CA LEU A 189 7.69 -12.07 -0.27
C LEU A 189 7.02 -12.70 0.94
N TRP A 190 7.26 -12.16 2.12
CA TRP A 190 6.85 -12.79 3.38
C TRP A 190 5.54 -12.24 3.90
N THR A 191 4.83 -13.04 4.69
CA THR A 191 3.75 -12.56 5.55
C THR A 191 3.91 -13.23 6.91
N TYR A 192 3.59 -12.53 8.00
CA TYR A 192 3.86 -12.98 9.37
C TYR A 192 2.53 -13.22 10.12
N PRO A 193 1.85 -14.36 9.89
CA PRO A 193 0.64 -14.71 10.61
C PRO A 193 0.95 -15.33 11.98
N GLU A 194 -0.08 -15.44 12.82
CA GLU A 194 -0.03 -16.30 14.00
C GLU A 194 0.18 -17.76 13.58
N ARG A 195 0.91 -18.54 14.39
CA ARG A 195 1.30 -19.90 14.03
C ARG A 195 0.08 -20.79 13.80
N GLU A 196 -0.96 -20.62 14.60
CA GLU A 196 -2.20 -21.40 14.57
C GLU A 196 -3.02 -21.15 13.30
N ALA A 197 -2.79 -20.02 12.62
CA ALA A 197 -3.46 -19.70 11.36
C ALA A 197 -2.91 -20.50 10.16
N LEU A 198 -1.86 -21.30 10.35
CA LEU A 198 -1.16 -22.03 9.31
C LEU A 198 -1.28 -23.56 9.46
N THR A 199 -1.84 -24.19 8.44
CA THR A 199 -1.85 -25.66 8.30
C THR A 199 -0.92 -26.06 7.16
N PHE A 200 0.01 -26.99 7.40
CA PHE A 200 1.03 -27.40 6.43
C PHE A 200 0.92 -28.88 6.05
N ARG A 201 1.34 -29.22 4.83
CA ARG A 201 1.49 -30.60 4.34
C ARG A 201 2.86 -30.81 3.70
N GLY A 202 3.50 -31.91 4.04
CA GLY A 202 4.72 -32.40 3.36
C GLY A 202 6.01 -31.67 3.70
N LEU A 203 6.04 -30.75 4.67
CA LEU A 203 7.26 -30.00 5.00
C LEU A 203 8.41 -30.91 5.44
N SER A 204 8.13 -31.92 6.28
CA SER A 204 9.15 -32.83 6.83
C SER A 204 9.95 -33.56 5.75
N ASP A 205 9.31 -33.88 4.62
CA ASP A 205 9.90 -34.70 3.58
C ASP A 205 10.35 -33.88 2.37
N ALA A 206 9.64 -32.79 2.05
CA ALA A 206 9.85 -32.06 0.79
C ALA A 206 10.78 -30.84 0.91
N ILE A 207 11.08 -30.39 2.14
CA ILE A 207 11.80 -29.14 2.39
C ILE A 207 13.25 -29.40 2.80
N THR A 208 14.13 -28.53 2.34
CA THR A 208 15.48 -28.34 2.88
C THR A 208 15.55 -26.96 3.53
N GLU A 209 16.15 -26.87 4.71
CA GLU A 209 16.33 -25.59 5.41
C GLU A 209 17.77 -25.10 5.33
N TYR A 210 17.93 -23.80 5.11
CA TYR A 210 19.21 -23.11 5.11
C TYR A 210 19.18 -21.97 6.13
N GLY A 211 20.12 -22.02 7.09
CA GLY A 211 20.24 -21.00 8.13
C GLY A 211 21.14 -19.85 7.68
N PHE A 212 20.61 -18.63 7.74
CA PHE A 212 21.33 -17.40 7.38
C PHE A 212 22.01 -16.75 8.60
N SER A 213 23.22 -16.19 8.42
CA SER A 213 23.97 -15.44 9.43
C SER A 213 24.14 -16.20 10.76
N SER A 214 23.64 -15.67 11.88
CA SER A 214 23.61 -16.30 13.21
C SER A 214 22.79 -17.59 13.28
N LYS A 215 22.14 -17.98 12.16
CA LYS A 215 21.17 -19.07 12.07
C LYS A 215 19.96 -18.84 12.98
N ALA A 216 19.67 -17.59 13.31
CA ALA A 216 18.45 -17.19 13.99
C ALA A 216 17.21 -17.29 13.07
N VAL A 217 17.41 -17.26 11.75
CA VAL A 217 16.35 -17.43 10.75
C VAL A 217 16.72 -18.56 9.80
N MET A 218 15.78 -19.49 9.62
CA MET A 218 15.91 -20.65 8.74
C MET A 218 14.98 -20.49 7.54
N HIS A 219 15.53 -20.54 6.32
CA HIS A 219 14.78 -20.45 5.08
C HIS A 219 14.50 -21.86 4.54
N GLY A 220 13.22 -22.22 4.42
CA GLY A 220 12.77 -23.51 3.90
C GLY A 220 12.46 -23.44 2.41
N PHE A 221 13.13 -24.25 1.60
CA PHE A 221 12.87 -24.38 0.16
C PHE A 221 12.59 -25.83 -0.25
N CYS A 222 11.80 -26.01 -1.31
CA CYS A 222 11.50 -27.35 -1.80
C CYS A 222 12.72 -27.99 -2.45
N LYS A 223 13.14 -29.16 -1.96
CA LYS A 223 14.31 -29.89 -2.47
C LYS A 223 14.17 -30.36 -3.92
N THR A 224 12.94 -30.44 -4.44
CA THR A 224 12.64 -30.88 -5.81
C THR A 224 12.59 -29.72 -6.82
N CYS A 225 11.90 -28.63 -6.49
CA CYS A 225 11.66 -27.53 -7.45
C CYS A 225 12.35 -26.21 -7.07
N GLY A 226 13.04 -26.15 -5.94
CA GLY A 226 13.80 -24.98 -5.50
C GLY A 226 12.97 -23.82 -4.95
N VAL A 227 11.62 -23.90 -5.02
CA VAL A 227 10.74 -22.84 -4.54
C VAL A 227 10.93 -22.60 -3.05
N SER A 228 11.27 -21.36 -2.70
CA SER A 228 11.33 -20.86 -1.32
C SER A 228 9.90 -20.78 -0.76
N MET A 229 9.64 -21.52 0.33
CA MET A 229 8.30 -21.75 0.86
C MET A 229 8.02 -20.93 2.12
N TYR A 230 8.98 -20.83 3.03
CA TYR A 230 8.83 -20.10 4.29
C TYR A 230 10.18 -19.67 4.84
N GLU A 231 10.17 -18.71 5.77
CA GLU A 231 11.21 -18.54 6.77
C GLU A 231 10.65 -18.81 8.17
N ARG A 232 11.48 -19.30 9.09
CA ARG A 232 11.11 -19.48 10.50
C ARG A 232 12.20 -18.97 11.43
N PHE A 233 11.78 -18.49 12.59
CA PHE A 233 12.67 -17.89 13.59
C PHE A 233 13.03 -18.92 14.65
N VAL A 234 14.32 -19.14 14.89
CA VAL A 234 14.79 -20.11 15.88
C VAL A 234 14.52 -19.57 17.29
N GLY A 235 13.87 -20.38 18.13
CA GLY A 235 13.47 -19.98 19.48
C GLY A 235 12.14 -19.22 19.53
N SER A 236 11.40 -19.17 18.41
CA SER A 236 10.07 -18.60 18.29
C SER A 236 9.19 -19.54 17.47
N ASP A 237 7.87 -19.45 17.65
CA ASP A 237 6.88 -20.18 16.84
C ASP A 237 6.55 -19.47 15.50
N THR A 238 7.19 -18.32 15.22
CA THR A 238 6.96 -17.55 14.00
C THR A 238 7.43 -18.30 12.76
N ILE A 239 6.49 -18.56 11.85
CA ILE A 239 6.73 -19.07 10.50
C ILE A 239 6.10 -18.10 9.51
N ALA A 240 6.91 -17.53 8.62
CA ALA A 240 6.46 -16.59 7.60
C ALA A 240 6.41 -17.29 6.23
N PRO A 241 5.22 -17.66 5.71
CA PRO A 241 5.11 -18.27 4.39
C PRO A 241 5.38 -17.25 3.26
N ASN A 242 5.94 -17.76 2.15
CA ASN A 242 6.18 -16.95 0.96
C ASN A 242 4.88 -16.76 0.17
N VAL A 243 4.40 -15.52 0.10
CA VAL A 243 3.18 -15.11 -0.62
C VAL A 243 3.25 -15.44 -2.11
N ARG A 244 4.43 -15.47 -2.74
CA ARG A 244 4.58 -15.89 -4.14
C ARG A 244 4.14 -17.32 -4.41
N THR A 245 4.08 -18.14 -3.36
CA THR A 245 3.66 -19.53 -3.45
C THR A 245 2.14 -19.69 -3.38
N MET A 246 1.41 -18.63 -3.06
CA MET A 246 -0.04 -18.60 -2.99
C MET A 246 -0.66 -18.33 -4.38
N GLY A 247 -1.92 -18.71 -4.57
CA GLY A 247 -2.61 -18.69 -5.87
C GLY A 247 -2.78 -17.30 -6.53
N ALA A 248 -3.46 -17.26 -7.68
CA ALA A 248 -3.63 -16.07 -8.53
C ALA A 248 -4.46 -14.92 -7.93
N ASP A 249 -5.03 -15.10 -6.74
CA ASP A 249 -5.89 -14.12 -6.07
C ASP A 249 -5.08 -12.99 -5.38
N ILE A 250 -3.76 -12.97 -5.54
CA ILE A 250 -2.86 -11.96 -5.00
C ILE A 250 -2.16 -11.24 -6.16
N ASP A 251 -2.52 -9.97 -6.39
CA ASP A 251 -1.80 -9.12 -7.35
C ASP A 251 -0.50 -8.61 -6.72
N LEU A 252 0.62 -9.13 -7.21
CA LEU A 252 1.98 -8.78 -6.76
C LEU A 252 2.64 -7.73 -7.68
N ASN A 253 1.92 -7.19 -8.67
CA ASN A 253 2.45 -6.13 -9.54
C ASN A 253 2.32 -4.79 -8.83
N LEU A 254 3.33 -4.44 -8.04
CA LEU A 254 3.37 -3.18 -7.33
C LEU A 254 3.62 -2.01 -8.29
N VAL A 255 2.79 -0.99 -8.17
CA VAL A 255 2.93 0.33 -8.81
C VAL A 255 3.43 1.31 -7.75
N GLU A 256 4.35 2.18 -8.14
CA GLU A 256 4.79 3.29 -7.29
C GLU A 256 3.78 4.44 -7.36
N TYR A 257 3.38 4.92 -6.19
CA TYR A 257 2.46 6.04 -6.00
C TYR A 257 3.17 7.17 -5.27
N LYS A 258 2.90 8.41 -5.69
CA LYS A 258 3.36 9.63 -5.02
C LYS A 258 2.20 10.28 -4.28
N ALA A 259 2.48 10.89 -3.15
CA ALA A 259 1.50 11.53 -2.30
C ALA A 259 2.11 12.72 -1.56
N ASN A 260 1.26 13.65 -1.12
CA ASN A 260 1.70 14.87 -0.45
C ASN A 260 0.59 15.49 0.40
N CYS A 261 0.94 16.38 1.33
CA CYS A 261 -0.03 17.33 1.86
C CYS A 261 -0.29 18.45 0.85
N HIS A 262 -1.42 19.18 0.94
CA HIS A 262 -1.78 20.17 -0.07
C HIS A 262 -0.71 21.26 -0.30
N CYS A 263 -0.10 21.79 0.76
CA CYS A 263 0.94 22.81 0.61
C CYS A 263 2.29 22.28 0.11
N GLY A 264 2.45 20.95 -0.03
CA GLY A 264 3.71 20.33 -0.51
C GLY A 264 4.86 20.34 0.51
N ALA A 265 4.61 20.73 1.77
CA ALA A 265 5.59 20.70 2.84
C ALA A 265 6.04 19.27 3.19
N PHE A 266 5.12 18.30 3.06
CA PHE A 266 5.39 16.88 3.24
C PHE A 266 5.04 16.12 1.95
N LYS A 267 5.99 15.34 1.44
CA LYS A 267 5.85 14.49 0.24
C LYS A 267 6.39 13.11 0.53
N PHE A 268 5.74 12.09 0.01
CA PHE A 268 6.14 10.71 0.21
C PHE A 268 5.72 9.85 -0.98
N SER A 269 6.41 8.74 -1.13
CA SER A 269 6.13 7.71 -2.12
C SER A 269 5.90 6.38 -1.42
N PHE A 270 5.12 5.50 -2.05
CA PHE A 270 4.90 4.13 -1.58
C PHE A 270 4.58 3.21 -2.75
N ARG A 271 4.68 1.90 -2.55
CA ARG A 271 4.28 0.92 -3.56
C ARG A 271 3.07 0.12 -3.10
N ALA A 272 2.15 -0.11 -4.02
CA ALA A 272 0.97 -0.94 -3.79
C ALA A 272 0.54 -1.57 -5.12
N PRO A 273 -0.24 -2.67 -5.13
CA PRO A 273 -0.91 -3.10 -6.34
C PRO A 273 -1.75 -1.98 -6.93
N LYS A 274 -2.15 -2.11 -8.20
CA LYS A 274 -2.95 -1.08 -8.86
C LYS A 274 -4.19 -0.71 -8.01
N ILE A 275 -4.22 0.53 -7.52
CA ILE A 275 -5.28 1.03 -6.63
C ILE A 275 -6.58 1.17 -7.44
N THR A 276 -7.52 0.28 -7.14
CA THR A 276 -8.89 0.28 -7.69
C THR A 276 -9.95 0.31 -6.59
N LYS A 277 -9.53 0.10 -5.34
CA LYS A 277 -10.38 0.05 -4.14
C LYS A 277 -9.74 0.75 -2.96
N GLY A 278 -10.56 1.21 -2.03
CA GLY A 278 -10.15 1.79 -0.74
C GLY A 278 -11.07 1.36 0.40
N SER A 279 -10.61 1.49 1.64
CA SER A 279 -11.40 1.14 2.82
C SER A 279 -11.86 2.39 3.56
N GLU A 280 -13.16 2.55 3.72
CA GLU A 280 -13.74 3.56 4.59
C GLU A 280 -13.94 2.99 5.99
N CYS A 281 -13.92 3.86 6.99
CA CYS A 281 -14.13 3.50 8.39
C CYS A 281 -15.16 4.45 9.00
N ASP A 282 -16.10 3.89 9.76
CA ASP A 282 -17.20 4.65 10.38
C ASP A 282 -16.84 5.30 11.72
N CYS A 283 -15.58 5.20 12.14
CA CYS A 283 -15.09 5.81 13.37
C CYS A 283 -15.25 7.34 13.35
N SER A 284 -15.36 7.98 14.53
CA SER A 284 -15.63 9.42 14.65
C SER A 284 -14.62 10.32 13.92
N ILE A 285 -13.31 10.05 14.04
CA ILE A 285 -12.29 10.83 13.32
C ILE A 285 -12.30 10.53 11.81
N CYS A 286 -12.58 9.27 11.46
CA CYS A 286 -12.57 8.76 10.09
C CYS A 286 -13.70 9.40 9.28
N SER A 287 -14.91 9.41 9.85
CA SER A 287 -16.09 10.03 9.27
C SER A 287 -15.94 11.55 9.13
N LYS A 288 -15.42 12.24 10.17
CA LYS A 288 -15.20 13.70 10.15
C LYS A 288 -14.19 14.16 9.09
N ASN A 289 -13.11 13.41 8.89
CA ASN A 289 -12.08 13.70 7.87
C ASN A 289 -12.35 13.02 6.51
N GLY A 290 -13.41 12.21 6.41
CA GLY A 290 -13.75 11.48 5.19
C GLY A 290 -12.63 10.57 4.68
N TYR A 291 -11.83 9.95 5.55
CA TYR A 291 -10.68 9.16 5.13
C TYR A 291 -11.04 8.01 4.19
N ILE A 292 -10.17 7.78 3.21
CA ILE A 292 -10.18 6.56 2.39
C ILE A 292 -8.83 5.89 2.61
N TRP A 293 -8.81 4.76 3.28
CA TRP A 293 -7.58 4.11 3.71
C TRP A 293 -7.10 3.06 2.72
N LEU A 294 -5.77 3.01 2.57
CA LEU A 294 -5.04 1.90 1.96
C LEU A 294 -3.84 1.57 2.84
N ARG A 295 -3.56 0.28 3.07
CA ARG A 295 -2.27 -0.13 3.60
C ARG A 295 -1.27 -0.26 2.44
N PRO A 296 -0.11 0.41 2.48
CA PRO A 296 0.92 0.24 1.45
C PRO A 296 1.59 -1.14 1.59
N SER A 297 2.34 -1.55 0.57
CA SER A 297 3.21 -2.73 0.70
C SER A 297 4.29 -2.44 1.74
N GLU A 298 4.60 -3.42 2.58
CA GLU A 298 5.51 -3.22 3.71
C GLU A 298 6.92 -2.85 3.25
N GLY A 299 7.59 -1.95 3.98
CA GLY A 299 8.93 -1.46 3.63
C GLY A 299 9.00 -0.52 2.43
N THR A 300 7.87 -0.20 1.77
CA THR A 300 7.89 0.61 0.54
C THR A 300 7.60 2.10 0.74
N PHE A 301 7.22 2.51 1.95
CA PHE A 301 6.96 3.91 2.27
C PHE A 301 8.27 4.69 2.40
N ASN A 302 8.42 5.74 1.60
CA ASN A 302 9.58 6.61 1.59
C ASN A 302 9.14 8.07 1.74
N VAL A 303 9.82 8.83 2.60
CA VAL A 303 9.60 10.28 2.71
C VAL A 303 10.47 10.98 1.68
N ASP A 304 9.85 11.60 0.69
CA ASP A 304 10.55 12.33 -0.38
C ASP A 304 10.90 13.76 0.06
N LYS A 305 10.10 14.35 0.95
CA LYS A 305 10.30 15.70 1.51
C LYS A 305 9.62 15.87 2.86
N GLY A 306 10.31 16.54 3.78
CA GLY A 306 9.86 16.79 5.15
C GLY A 306 10.26 15.66 6.10
N ASP A 307 9.73 15.71 7.31
CA ASP A 307 9.95 14.71 8.35
C ASP A 307 8.65 14.45 9.11
N GLU A 308 8.34 13.18 9.37
CA GLU A 308 7.04 12.77 9.92
C GLU A 308 6.76 13.31 11.34
N ASN A 309 7.82 13.66 12.08
CA ASN A 309 7.73 14.03 13.49
C ASN A 309 7.81 15.54 13.71
N THR A 310 8.41 16.26 12.75
CA THR A 310 8.62 17.71 12.84
C THR A 310 7.83 18.50 11.80
N THR A 311 7.53 17.92 10.64
CA THR A 311 6.73 18.57 9.58
C THR A 311 5.23 18.33 9.77
N LEU A 312 4.84 17.21 10.38
CA LEU A 312 3.45 16.82 10.59
C LEU A 312 3.04 16.89 12.06
N THR A 313 1.76 17.17 12.30
CA THR A 313 1.13 17.09 13.61
C THR A 313 0.53 15.71 13.81
N SER A 314 0.62 15.19 15.03
CA SER A 314 0.09 13.89 15.42
C SER A 314 -1.16 14.07 16.27
N TYR A 315 -2.20 13.29 15.99
CA TYR A 315 -3.42 13.23 16.78
C TYR A 315 -3.75 11.78 17.16
N VAL A 316 -4.00 11.55 18.45
CA VAL A 316 -4.39 10.26 19.03
C VAL A 316 -5.60 10.44 19.94
N PHE A 317 -6.44 9.42 20.02
CA PHE A 317 -7.62 9.38 20.89
C PHE A 317 -7.95 7.93 21.24
N GLY A 318 -8.95 7.73 22.12
CA GLY A 318 -9.37 6.39 22.53
C GLY A 318 -8.22 5.57 23.11
N THR A 319 -7.98 4.38 22.55
CA THR A 319 -6.89 3.47 22.95
C THR A 319 -5.49 4.00 22.68
N LYS A 320 -5.36 5.10 21.92
CA LYS A 320 -4.10 5.71 21.48
C LYS A 320 -3.21 4.79 20.63
N LYS A 321 -3.80 3.72 20.08
CA LYS A 321 -3.09 2.74 19.23
C LYS A 321 -2.85 3.23 17.80
N LEU A 322 -3.62 4.20 17.31
CA LEU A 322 -3.49 4.73 15.96
C LEU A 322 -3.19 6.23 16.01
N VAL A 323 -2.05 6.62 15.42
CA VAL A 323 -1.53 7.98 15.37
C VAL A 323 -1.86 8.57 14.01
N HIS A 324 -2.84 9.48 13.97
CA HIS A 324 -3.22 10.19 12.76
C HIS A 324 -2.25 11.35 12.48
N LYS A 325 -1.74 11.46 11.25
CA LYS A 325 -0.75 12.47 10.86
C LYS A 325 -1.36 13.43 9.84
N PHE A 326 -1.31 14.72 10.14
CA PHE A 326 -1.81 15.78 9.26
C PHE A 326 -0.85 16.97 9.20
N CYS A 327 -0.94 17.76 8.14
CA CYS A 327 -0.09 18.92 7.97
C CYS A 327 -0.62 20.13 8.78
N PRO A 328 0.18 20.74 9.67
CA PRO A 328 -0.25 21.90 10.46
C PRO A 328 -0.48 23.17 9.62
N THR A 329 0.03 23.21 8.39
CA THR A 329 -0.11 24.36 7.49
C THR A 329 -1.39 24.33 6.68
N CYS A 330 -1.76 23.17 6.14
CA CYS A 330 -2.90 23.04 5.22
C CYS A 330 -4.01 22.10 5.68
N GLY A 331 -3.88 21.46 6.84
CA GLY A 331 -4.91 20.58 7.40
C GLY A 331 -4.96 19.18 6.78
N THR A 332 -4.39 18.99 5.58
CA THR A 332 -4.42 17.69 4.89
C THR A 332 -3.84 16.57 5.75
N SER A 333 -4.68 15.58 6.04
CA SER A 333 -4.29 14.32 6.66
C SER A 333 -3.69 13.38 5.62
N VAL A 334 -2.49 12.86 5.89
CA VAL A 334 -1.70 12.12 4.90
C VAL A 334 -1.65 10.62 5.15
N PHE A 335 -1.48 10.21 6.40
CA PHE A 335 -1.45 8.80 6.80
C PHE A 335 -1.72 8.64 8.29
N ALA A 336 -1.85 7.40 8.76
CA ALA A 336 -1.84 7.06 10.17
C ALA A 336 -0.88 5.90 10.42
N ARG A 337 -0.23 5.87 11.60
CA ARG A 337 0.68 4.79 12.04
C ARG A 337 0.17 4.13 13.30
N PHE A 338 0.33 2.82 13.42
CA PHE A 338 0.07 2.12 14.67
C PHE A 338 1.20 2.40 15.67
N SER A 339 0.88 2.56 16.95
CA SER A 339 1.83 2.94 18.00
C SER A 339 2.67 1.77 18.52
N SER A 340 2.31 0.52 18.22
CA SER A 340 3.01 -0.68 18.68
C SER A 340 3.07 -1.76 17.60
N GLU A 341 4.15 -2.55 17.61
CA GLU A 341 4.38 -3.65 16.68
C GLU A 341 3.46 -4.86 16.96
N ALA A 342 3.00 -5.03 18.20
CA ALA A 342 2.19 -6.17 18.62
C ALA A 342 0.75 -6.13 18.07
N ASP A 343 0.25 -4.96 17.66
CA ASP A 343 -1.14 -4.82 17.19
C ASP A 343 -1.28 -5.17 15.69
N ASN A 344 -0.23 -5.00 14.87
CA ASN A 344 -0.31 -5.27 13.42
C ASN A 344 1.02 -5.62 12.72
N GLY A 345 2.13 -5.80 13.46
CA GLY A 345 3.49 -5.94 12.93
C GLY A 345 4.27 -4.62 12.92
N PRO A 346 5.61 -4.66 12.77
CA PRO A 346 6.46 -3.47 12.73
C PRO A 346 6.07 -2.52 11.60
N GLY A 347 5.99 -1.21 11.87
CA GLY A 347 5.80 -0.19 10.83
C GLY A 347 4.40 -0.14 10.18
N ALA A 348 3.42 -0.89 10.71
CA ALA A 348 2.06 -0.90 10.18
C ALA A 348 1.48 0.53 10.06
N MET A 349 1.05 0.90 8.86
CA MET A 349 0.53 2.22 8.55
C MET A 349 -0.61 2.15 7.53
N MET A 350 -1.40 3.22 7.47
CA MET A 350 -2.46 3.40 6.47
C MET A 350 -2.27 4.76 5.79
N ILE A 351 -2.22 4.76 4.47
CA ILE A 351 -2.19 5.96 3.63
C ILE A 351 -3.61 6.44 3.38
N ASN A 352 -3.85 7.74 3.57
CA ASN A 352 -5.08 8.35 3.13
C ASN A 352 -5.00 8.53 1.60
N LEU A 353 -5.78 7.76 0.85
CA LEU A 353 -5.80 7.79 -0.62
C LEU A 353 -6.15 9.17 -1.19
N ARG A 354 -6.82 10.01 -0.41
CA ARG A 354 -7.09 11.41 -0.78
C ARG A 354 -5.82 12.26 -0.92
N ALA A 355 -4.72 11.86 -0.28
CA ALA A 355 -3.44 12.55 -0.38
C ALA A 355 -2.59 12.11 -1.58
N VAL A 356 -2.99 11.05 -2.29
CA VAL A 356 -2.26 10.47 -3.43
C VAL A 356 -2.43 11.34 -4.67
N GLN A 357 -1.33 11.59 -5.36
CA GLN A 357 -1.29 12.38 -6.60
C GLN A 357 -1.95 11.60 -7.73
N ASP A 358 -2.70 12.31 -8.57
CA ASP A 358 -3.31 11.79 -9.80
C ASP A 358 -4.21 10.55 -9.63
N LEU A 359 -4.66 10.28 -8.40
CA LEU A 359 -5.60 9.22 -8.11
C LEU A 359 -7.03 9.74 -8.27
N ASP A 360 -7.81 9.09 -9.13
CA ASP A 360 -9.24 9.35 -9.21
C ASP A 360 -9.96 8.67 -8.04
N ILE A 361 -10.04 9.41 -6.93
CA ILE A 361 -10.67 8.95 -5.70
C ILE A 361 -12.20 8.76 -5.82
N TRP A 362 -12.83 9.32 -6.87
CA TRP A 362 -14.29 9.29 -7.03
C TRP A 362 -14.78 8.02 -7.71
N SER A 363 -13.92 7.35 -8.48
CA SER A 363 -14.21 6.05 -9.11
C SER A 363 -13.70 4.85 -8.31
N LEU A 364 -13.06 5.09 -7.16
CA LEU A 364 -12.63 4.01 -6.27
C LEU A 364 -13.83 3.22 -5.74
N GLN A 365 -13.73 1.89 -5.83
CA GLN A 365 -14.64 1.02 -5.10
C GLN A 365 -14.32 1.11 -3.61
N THR A 366 -15.24 1.64 -2.81
CA THR A 366 -15.11 1.58 -1.36
C THR A 366 -15.75 0.28 -0.87
N SER A 367 -14.99 -0.53 -0.12
CA SER A 367 -15.53 -1.75 0.50
C SER A 367 -16.49 -1.42 1.63
N ASP A 368 -17.22 -2.43 2.12
CA ASP A 368 -18.02 -2.34 3.36
C ASP A 368 -17.21 -1.61 4.46
N SER A 369 -17.83 -0.60 5.05
CA SER A 369 -17.19 0.29 6.02
C SER A 369 -16.66 -0.51 7.20
N PHE A 370 -15.34 -0.41 7.43
CA PHE A 370 -14.74 -0.95 8.63
C PHE A 370 -15.42 -0.34 9.86
N LYS A 371 -15.94 -1.19 10.75
CA LYS A 371 -16.69 -0.82 11.97
C LYS A 371 -15.77 -0.34 13.08
N GLY A 372 -15.03 0.73 12.82
CA GLY A 372 -14.16 1.35 13.81
C GLY A 372 -14.93 1.95 14.98
N SER A 373 -16.22 2.26 14.79
CA SER A 373 -17.14 2.68 15.85
C SER A 373 -17.38 1.62 16.94
N GLU A 374 -17.18 0.34 16.62
CA GLU A 374 -17.35 -0.80 17.54
C GLU A 374 -16.05 -1.13 18.31
N LEU A 375 -14.94 -0.44 18.02
CA LEU A 375 -13.65 -0.69 18.66
C LEU A 375 -13.47 0.11 19.96
N GLY A 376 -13.64 -0.57 21.08
CA GLY A 376 -13.46 -0.01 22.41
C GLY A 376 -14.58 0.94 22.81
N ASP A 377 -14.36 1.71 23.87
CA ASP A 377 -15.37 2.64 24.36
C ASP A 377 -15.62 3.78 23.36
N ALA A 378 -16.89 4.13 23.18
CA ALA A 378 -17.28 5.25 22.31
C ALA A 378 -16.61 6.54 22.78
N TYR A 379 -15.78 7.13 21.91
CA TYR A 379 -15.11 8.38 22.21
C TYR A 379 -16.12 9.51 22.43
N GLN A 380 -16.13 10.05 23.65
CA GLN A 380 -16.92 11.23 24.01
C GLN A 380 -16.02 12.47 23.94
N PRO A 381 -16.20 13.36 22.95
CA PRO A 381 -15.50 14.63 22.97
C PRO A 381 -15.97 15.45 24.18
N PRO A 382 -15.10 16.33 24.75
CA PRO A 382 -15.51 17.24 25.80
C PRO A 382 -16.77 18.02 25.42
N SER A 383 -17.79 18.01 26.28
CA SER A 383 -19.03 18.76 26.05
C SER A 383 -18.73 20.25 26.07
N HIS A 384 -18.84 20.86 24.91
CA HIS A 384 -18.70 22.30 24.73
C HIS A 384 -19.92 22.80 23.98
N VAL A 385 -21.07 22.76 24.67
CA VAL A 385 -22.29 23.43 24.21
C VAL A 385 -21.96 24.91 24.06
N ALA A 386 -22.11 25.45 22.85
CA ALA A 386 -22.02 26.89 22.64
C ALA A 386 -23.40 27.48 23.01
N PRO A 387 -23.51 28.31 24.07
CA PRO A 387 -24.72 29.06 24.31
C PRO A 387 -24.65 30.31 23.46
N ILE A 388 -25.40 30.39 22.37
CA ILE A 388 -25.34 31.61 21.56
C ILE A 388 -26.76 32.04 21.22
N GLY A 389 -27.07 33.30 21.54
CA GLY A 389 -28.31 34.01 21.26
C GLY A 389 -28.55 34.21 19.76
N LEU A 390 -28.57 33.10 19.03
CA LEU A 390 -29.02 33.02 17.66
C LEU A 390 -30.55 33.13 17.61
N PRO A 391 -31.12 33.65 16.52
CA PRO A 391 -32.55 33.53 16.28
C PRO A 391 -32.92 32.05 16.12
N THR A 392 -33.77 31.54 17.02
CA THR A 392 -34.18 30.12 17.05
C THR A 392 -35.61 29.89 16.53
N GLU A 393 -36.41 30.94 16.41
CA GLU A 393 -37.79 30.85 15.93
C GLU A 393 -37.83 30.42 14.45
N ASP A 394 -38.65 29.42 14.13
CA ASP A 394 -38.81 28.81 12.80
C ASP A 394 -37.51 28.29 12.16
N ARG A 395 -36.51 27.95 12.97
CA ARG A 395 -35.17 27.52 12.51
C ARG A 395 -34.88 26.08 12.95
N THR A 396 -34.20 25.32 12.09
CA THR A 396 -33.64 24.02 12.46
C THR A 396 -32.24 24.22 13.03
N LEU A 397 -32.02 23.74 14.25
CA LEU A 397 -30.72 23.84 14.91
C LEU A 397 -29.85 22.63 14.58
N TYR A 398 -28.60 22.91 14.24
CA TYR A 398 -27.56 21.92 14.05
C TYR A 398 -26.36 22.24 14.93
N HIS A 399 -25.88 21.26 15.68
CA HIS A 399 -24.66 21.33 16.48
C HIS A 399 -23.54 20.63 15.72
N GLY A 400 -22.33 21.13 15.85
CA GLY A 400 -21.17 20.48 15.28
C GLY A 400 -19.89 20.79 16.04
N ASN A 401 -18.91 19.93 15.85
CA ASN A 401 -17.61 20.06 16.49
C ASN A 401 -16.49 19.40 15.66
N CYS A 402 -15.27 19.90 15.87
CA CYS A 402 -14.08 19.15 15.49
C CYS A 402 -13.98 17.88 16.34
N HIS A 403 -13.13 16.93 15.94
CA HIS A 403 -13.02 15.67 16.65
C HIS A 403 -12.60 15.84 18.11
N CYS A 404 -11.61 16.69 18.42
CA CYS A 404 -11.17 16.88 19.80
C CYS A 404 -12.08 17.77 20.67
N GLY A 405 -13.15 18.35 20.10
CA GLY A 405 -14.08 19.24 20.79
C GLY A 405 -13.61 20.69 20.98
N SER A 406 -12.31 21.00 20.80
CA SER A 406 -11.78 22.36 21.02
C SER A 406 -12.43 23.44 20.16
N VAL A 407 -13.05 23.05 19.03
CA VAL A 407 -13.86 23.91 18.17
C VAL A 407 -15.25 23.30 18.07
N ALA A 408 -16.26 24.12 18.33
CA ALA A 408 -17.66 23.75 18.22
C ALA A 408 -18.45 24.89 17.57
N PHE A 409 -19.60 24.55 16.98
CA PHE A 409 -20.54 25.53 16.45
C PHE A 409 -21.99 25.09 16.64
N VAL A 410 -22.87 26.09 16.60
CA VAL A 410 -24.31 25.92 16.39
C VAL A 410 -24.70 26.67 15.13
N LEU A 411 -25.51 26.04 14.28
CA LEU A 411 -26.12 26.63 13.10
C LEU A 411 -27.63 26.69 13.31
N ALA A 412 -28.21 27.88 13.22
CA ALA A 412 -29.66 28.09 13.17
C ALA A 412 -30.13 28.24 11.71
N ASN A 413 -30.35 27.12 11.03
CA ASN A 413 -30.65 27.11 9.61
C ASN A 413 -32.15 27.38 9.36
N PRO A 414 -32.55 28.22 8.40
CA PRO A 414 -33.95 28.52 8.13
C PRO A 414 -34.72 27.35 7.51
N ALA A 415 -34.01 26.33 7.04
CA ALA A 415 -34.58 25.12 6.48
C ALA A 415 -33.77 23.90 6.91
N LYS A 416 -34.33 22.71 6.72
CA LYS A 416 -33.55 21.47 6.88
C LYS A 416 -32.46 21.40 5.82
N VAL A 417 -31.29 20.92 6.21
CA VAL A 417 -30.22 20.57 5.29
C VAL A 417 -30.63 19.31 4.53
N THR A 418 -30.91 19.45 3.23
CA THR A 418 -31.26 18.34 2.33
C THR A 418 -30.24 18.13 1.23
N THR A 419 -29.34 19.10 1.01
CA THR A 419 -28.34 19.08 -0.06
C THR A 419 -26.99 19.53 0.48
N ALA A 420 -25.91 18.87 0.04
CA ALA A 420 -24.54 19.28 0.32
C ALA A 420 -23.67 19.20 -0.95
N LEU A 421 -22.68 20.07 -1.05
CA LEU A 421 -21.75 20.09 -2.18
C LEU A 421 -20.53 19.21 -1.92
N LYS A 422 -20.21 18.38 -2.90
CA LYS A 422 -18.90 17.71 -3.05
C LYS A 422 -18.05 18.56 -3.98
N CYS A 423 -16.91 19.06 -3.52
CA CYS A 423 -16.00 19.84 -4.36
C CYS A 423 -14.80 18.98 -4.77
N ASN A 424 -14.49 18.94 -6.07
CA ASN A 424 -13.36 18.17 -6.62
C ASN A 424 -12.02 18.95 -6.67
N CYS A 425 -11.98 20.18 -6.13
CA CYS A 425 -10.73 20.94 -6.08
C CYS A 425 -9.67 20.22 -5.23
N SER A 426 -8.41 20.62 -5.40
CA SER A 426 -7.27 19.93 -4.80
C SER A 426 -7.32 19.82 -3.28
N ILE A 427 -7.81 20.84 -2.57
CA ILE A 427 -7.91 20.79 -1.10
C ILE A 427 -9.17 20.03 -0.64
N CYS A 428 -10.33 20.28 -1.25
CA CYS A 428 -11.58 19.65 -0.82
C CYS A 428 -11.56 18.14 -1.07
N GLY A 429 -10.96 17.71 -2.19
CA GLY A 429 -10.72 16.29 -2.46
C GLY A 429 -9.82 15.64 -1.42
N ARG A 430 -8.77 16.34 -0.96
CA ARG A 430 -7.79 15.89 0.05
C ARG A 430 -8.40 15.76 1.45
N ASP A 431 -9.19 16.76 1.83
CA ASP A 431 -9.76 16.86 3.19
C ASP A 431 -11.13 16.16 3.32
N GLY A 432 -11.68 15.66 2.20
CA GLY A 432 -12.90 14.84 2.19
C GLY A 432 -14.17 15.58 2.60
N VAL A 433 -14.14 16.90 2.59
CA VAL A 433 -15.20 17.80 3.06
C VAL A 433 -16.48 17.72 2.24
N LEU A 434 -17.62 17.96 2.92
CA LEU A 434 -18.94 18.05 2.32
C LEU A 434 -19.56 19.38 2.77
N TRP A 435 -19.75 20.32 1.85
CA TRP A 435 -20.06 21.70 2.20
C TRP A 435 -21.55 22.02 2.13
N ILE A 436 -22.01 22.80 3.09
CA ILE A 436 -23.21 23.64 2.96
C ILE A 436 -22.80 25.11 3.10
N TYR A 437 -23.62 26.04 2.62
CA TYR A 437 -23.28 27.47 2.54
C TYR A 437 -24.32 28.36 3.25
N PRO A 438 -24.49 28.23 4.59
CA PRO A 438 -25.38 29.09 5.36
C PRO A 438 -24.87 30.54 5.46
N GLN A 439 -25.75 31.43 5.93
CA GLN A 439 -25.38 32.79 6.28
C GLN A 439 -24.46 32.79 7.50
N THR A 440 -23.40 33.61 7.49
CA THR A 440 -22.46 33.73 8.60
C THR A 440 -23.17 34.15 9.90
N SER A 441 -24.23 34.96 9.81
CA SER A 441 -25.03 35.41 10.95
C SER A 441 -25.83 34.28 11.63
N ASP A 442 -26.04 33.17 10.94
CA ASP A 442 -26.79 32.01 11.45
C ASP A 442 -25.87 31.01 12.17
N ILE A 443 -24.57 31.30 12.25
CA ILE A 443 -23.56 30.41 12.80
C ILE A 443 -22.90 31.04 14.00
N ALA A 444 -22.74 30.22 15.03
CA ALA A 444 -22.21 30.65 16.29
C ALA A 444 -21.07 29.70 16.69
N PHE A 445 -19.83 30.22 16.76
CA PHE A 445 -18.64 29.42 17.02
C PHE A 445 -18.13 29.55 18.45
N ARG A 446 -17.48 28.48 18.93
CA ARG A 446 -16.61 28.47 20.11
C ARG A 446 -15.22 27.99 19.72
N GLY A 447 -14.20 28.60 20.34
CA GLY A 447 -12.80 28.24 20.11
C GLY A 447 -12.21 28.79 18.81
N VAL A 448 -12.95 29.65 18.10
CA VAL A 448 -12.46 30.38 16.92
C VAL A 448 -12.14 31.82 17.34
N PRO A 449 -10.96 32.38 16.99
CA PRO A 449 -9.91 31.79 16.16
C PRO A 449 -8.92 30.89 16.92
N GLU A 450 -8.96 30.83 18.24
CA GLU A 450 -7.91 30.23 19.10
C GLU A 450 -7.43 28.83 18.68
N PHE A 451 -8.33 27.90 18.34
CA PHE A 451 -8.02 26.50 18.02
C PHE A 451 -8.07 26.19 16.51
N MET A 452 -8.22 27.20 15.67
CA MET A 452 -8.28 27.06 14.22
C MET A 452 -6.98 27.52 13.56
N SER A 453 -6.61 26.83 12.48
CA SER A 453 -5.70 27.32 11.46
C SER A 453 -6.51 27.51 10.17
N GLU A 454 -6.13 28.50 9.36
CA GLU A 454 -6.72 28.74 8.05
C GLU A 454 -5.65 28.58 6.96
N TYR A 455 -6.02 27.97 5.85
CA TYR A 455 -5.17 27.83 4.68
C TYR A 455 -5.87 28.37 3.44
N SER A 456 -5.16 29.20 2.67
CA SER A 456 -5.62 29.74 1.40
C SER A 456 -4.57 29.46 0.32
N PHE A 457 -5.03 29.31 -0.91
CA PHE A 457 -4.20 29.01 -2.07
C PHE A 457 -4.85 29.55 -3.34
N GLY A 458 -4.09 29.52 -4.43
CA GLY A 458 -4.51 30.07 -5.71
C GLY A 458 -4.34 31.60 -5.78
N PRO A 459 -4.50 32.19 -6.97
CA PRO A 459 -4.16 33.59 -7.21
C PRO A 459 -5.15 34.57 -6.57
N ARG A 460 -6.38 34.13 -6.31
CA ARG A 460 -7.45 34.98 -5.76
C ARG A 460 -7.37 35.16 -4.25
N ASN A 461 -6.83 34.17 -3.52
CA ASN A 461 -6.78 34.15 -2.04
C ASN A 461 -8.09 34.62 -1.37
N ASP A 462 -9.23 34.27 -1.96
CA ASP A 462 -10.56 34.72 -1.53
C ASP A 462 -11.35 33.64 -0.78
N VAL A 463 -10.76 32.45 -0.61
CA VAL A 463 -11.29 31.32 0.16
C VAL A 463 -10.24 30.85 1.17
N TYR A 464 -10.63 30.77 2.44
CA TYR A 464 -9.80 30.32 3.54
C TYR A 464 -10.40 29.06 4.14
N HIS A 465 -9.69 27.94 4.01
CA HIS A 465 -10.09 26.63 4.51
C HIS A 465 -9.66 26.51 5.97
N GLY A 466 -10.63 26.50 6.88
CA GLY A 466 -10.42 26.43 8.31
C GLY A 466 -10.43 24.98 8.82
N PHE A 467 -9.36 24.59 9.54
CA PHE A 467 -9.26 23.30 10.21
C PHE A 467 -8.79 23.45 11.67
N CYS A 468 -9.14 22.47 12.51
CA CYS A 468 -8.71 22.47 13.90
C CYS A 468 -7.22 22.13 14.00
N LYS A 469 -6.42 23.00 14.64
CA LYS A 469 -4.96 22.81 14.79
C LYS A 469 -4.56 21.63 15.68
N VAL A 470 -5.51 21.05 16.41
CA VAL A 470 -5.28 19.90 17.33
C VAL A 470 -5.55 18.57 16.64
N CYS A 471 -6.67 18.43 15.93
CA CYS A 471 -7.11 17.14 15.36
C CYS A 471 -7.15 17.12 13.82
N GLY A 472 -6.84 18.22 13.14
CA GLY A 472 -6.78 18.32 11.69
C GLY A 472 -8.13 18.37 10.97
N VAL A 473 -9.26 18.23 11.69
CA VAL A 473 -10.60 18.25 11.08
C VAL A 473 -10.91 19.60 10.45
N ALA A 474 -11.22 19.60 9.16
CA ALA A 474 -11.74 20.74 8.43
C ALA A 474 -13.19 21.06 8.87
N ILE A 475 -13.44 22.32 9.24
CA ILE A 475 -14.72 22.76 9.83
C ILE A 475 -15.46 23.71 8.90
N TYR A 476 -14.78 24.73 8.38
CA TYR A 476 -15.45 25.78 7.61
C TYR A 476 -14.59 26.29 6.44
N GLU A 477 -15.23 26.99 5.50
CA GLU A 477 -14.56 27.91 4.59
C GLU A 477 -15.05 29.34 4.84
N ARG A 478 -14.12 30.28 4.94
CA ARG A 478 -14.41 31.71 5.04
C ARG A 478 -14.06 32.37 3.71
N PHE A 479 -15.00 33.11 3.18
CA PHE A 479 -14.84 33.84 1.92
C PHE A 479 -14.51 35.31 2.17
N VAL A 480 -13.72 35.92 1.29
CA VAL A 480 -13.30 37.33 1.36
C VAL A 480 -13.53 38.01 0.02
N GLY A 481 -13.93 39.27 0.06
CA GLY A 481 -14.10 40.10 -1.14
C GLY A 481 -15.56 40.19 -1.58
N ILE A 482 -15.77 40.74 -2.77
CA ILE A 482 -17.10 41.07 -3.30
C ILE A 482 -17.49 40.07 -4.38
N ARG A 483 -18.76 39.65 -4.39
CA ARG A 483 -19.40 38.81 -5.41
C ARG A 483 -19.70 39.63 -6.66
N ASP A 484 -19.93 38.97 -7.79
CA ASP A 484 -20.29 39.64 -9.05
C ASP A 484 -21.62 40.41 -8.94
N ASP A 485 -22.49 40.01 -8.01
CA ASP A 485 -23.76 40.69 -7.68
C ASP A 485 -23.60 41.87 -6.70
N GLY A 486 -22.36 42.27 -6.38
CA GLY A 486 -22.03 43.38 -5.50
C GLY A 486 -22.14 43.08 -4.00
N LYS A 487 -22.55 41.86 -3.60
CA LYS A 487 -22.66 41.48 -2.19
C LYS A 487 -21.31 41.03 -1.62
N ASP A 488 -21.10 41.29 -0.32
CA ASP A 488 -19.94 40.78 0.40
C ASP A 488 -19.97 39.25 0.48
N LYS A 489 -18.89 38.59 0.06
CA LYS A 489 -18.73 37.13 0.18
C LYS A 489 -18.70 36.68 1.64
N ALA A 490 -18.27 37.53 2.57
CA ALA A 490 -18.19 37.23 4.00
C ALA A 490 -19.56 36.99 4.66
N LEU A 491 -20.66 37.35 4.00
CA LEU A 491 -22.02 37.01 4.42
C LEU A 491 -22.28 35.50 4.41
N THR A 492 -21.48 34.73 3.68
CA THR A 492 -21.58 33.27 3.60
C THR A 492 -20.36 32.63 4.27
N ARG A 493 -20.59 31.52 4.97
CA ARG A 493 -19.51 30.69 5.52
C ARG A 493 -19.87 29.23 5.31
N ALA A 494 -18.99 28.49 4.62
CA ALA A 494 -19.27 27.08 4.37
C ALA A 494 -19.07 26.29 5.67
N LEU A 495 -19.88 25.26 5.89
CA LEU A 495 -19.73 24.32 7.02
C LEU A 495 -19.62 22.89 6.52
N ASN A 496 -18.66 22.14 7.07
CA ASN A 496 -18.45 20.74 6.72
C ASN A 496 -19.48 19.88 7.45
N ILE A 497 -20.45 19.33 6.73
CA ILE A 497 -21.55 18.58 7.35
C ILE A 497 -21.10 17.29 8.05
N ARG A 498 -19.91 16.77 7.73
CA ARG A 498 -19.32 15.63 8.46
C ARG A 498 -19.05 15.93 9.94
N THR A 499 -19.03 17.22 10.29
CA THR A 499 -18.72 17.67 11.65
C THR A 499 -19.96 17.85 12.52
N PHE A 500 -21.16 17.70 11.94
CA PHE A 500 -22.44 17.83 12.63
C PHE A 500 -22.59 16.68 13.65
N ALA A 501 -23.40 16.91 14.67
CA ALA A 501 -23.68 15.93 15.70
C ALA A 501 -24.45 14.74 15.11
N SER A 502 -24.22 13.57 15.68
CA SER A 502 -24.89 12.35 15.24
C SER A 502 -26.41 12.48 15.40
N GLY A 503 -27.17 12.03 14.40
CA GLY A 503 -28.63 12.05 14.41
C GLY A 503 -29.29 13.35 13.98
N GLU A 504 -28.53 14.43 13.74
CA GLU A 504 -29.12 15.70 13.28
C GLU A 504 -29.30 15.76 11.76
N LEU A 505 -28.54 14.95 11.02
CA LEU A 505 -28.66 14.82 9.56
C LEU A 505 -29.27 13.47 9.19
N ASP A 506 -30.18 13.51 8.22
CA ASP A 506 -30.75 12.32 7.58
C ASP A 506 -29.88 11.98 6.35
N TRP A 507 -28.82 11.20 6.58
CA TRP A 507 -27.83 10.88 5.54
C TRP A 507 -28.41 10.12 4.34
N ASP A 508 -29.51 9.38 4.53
CA ASP A 508 -30.19 8.62 3.48
C ASP A 508 -31.01 9.53 2.54
N LYS A 509 -31.39 10.72 3.02
CA LYS A 509 -32.13 11.73 2.23
C LYS A 509 -31.26 12.89 1.75
N LEU A 510 -29.98 12.91 2.09
CA LEU A 510 -29.06 13.96 1.64
C LEU A 510 -28.73 13.77 0.17
N GLU A 511 -29.02 14.79 -0.63
CA GLU A 511 -28.57 14.89 -2.01
C GLU A 511 -27.17 15.51 -2.07
N PHE A 512 -26.34 15.01 -2.99
CA PHE A 512 -24.98 15.51 -3.17
C PHE A 512 -24.80 16.04 -4.57
N GLU A 513 -24.48 17.33 -4.67
CA GLU A 513 -24.16 17.97 -5.94
C GLU A 513 -22.64 18.09 -6.10
N LEU A 514 -22.14 17.84 -7.30
CA LEU A 514 -20.73 18.02 -7.62
C LEU A 514 -20.47 19.48 -8.01
N PHE A 515 -19.64 20.15 -7.22
CA PHE A 515 -19.03 21.41 -7.61
C PHE A 515 -17.67 21.15 -8.27
N ASP A 516 -17.55 21.51 -9.55
CA ASP A 516 -16.29 21.37 -10.29
C ASP A 516 -15.32 22.50 -9.95
N GLY A 517 -14.73 22.41 -8.76
CA GLY A 517 -13.70 23.35 -8.31
C GLY A 517 -12.41 23.30 -9.13
N ARG A 518 -12.16 22.23 -9.91
CA ARG A 518 -11.01 22.16 -10.84
C ARG A 518 -11.18 23.05 -12.06
N ALA A 519 -12.41 23.43 -12.41
CA ALA A 519 -12.68 24.34 -13.53
C ALA A 519 -12.15 25.77 -13.31
N PHE A 520 -11.72 26.12 -12.08
CA PHE A 520 -11.20 27.45 -11.76
C PHE A 520 -9.66 27.47 -11.80
N PRO A 521 -9.04 27.98 -12.88
CA PRO A 521 -7.59 28.00 -13.03
C PRO A 521 -6.89 28.97 -12.05
N PRO A 522 -5.57 28.80 -11.82
CA PRO A 522 -4.73 27.73 -12.33
C PRO A 522 -5.02 26.39 -11.64
N LEU A 523 -4.83 25.30 -12.36
CA LEU A 523 -4.89 23.97 -11.76
C LEU A 523 -3.82 23.85 -10.68
N TYR A 524 -4.14 23.12 -9.63
CA TYR A 524 -3.18 22.82 -8.58
C TYR A 524 -2.00 22.05 -9.15
N GLU A 525 -0.81 22.62 -9.02
CA GLU A 525 0.46 21.93 -9.20
C GLU A 525 1.05 21.65 -7.82
N VAL A 526 1.58 20.44 -7.63
CA VAL A 526 2.23 20.07 -6.37
C VAL A 526 3.38 21.05 -6.11
N PRO A 527 3.32 21.87 -5.05
CA PRO A 527 4.35 22.87 -4.80
C PRO A 527 5.72 22.21 -4.65
N ALA A 528 6.76 22.81 -5.26
CA ALA A 528 8.13 22.29 -5.25
C ALA A 528 8.65 22.00 -3.83
#